data_AF-A0A9X8ZZ22-F1
#
_entry.id   AF-A0A9X8ZZ22-F1
#
_cell.length_a   1.000
_cell.length_b   1.000
_cell.length_c   1.000
_cell.angle_alpha   90.00
_cell.angle_beta   90.00
_cell.angle_gamma   90.00
#
_symmetry.space_group_name_H-M   'P 1'
#
loop_
_entity.id
_entity.type
_entity.pdbx_description
1 polymer ?
#
loop_
_entity_poly.entity_id
_entity_poly.type
_entity_poly.pdbx_seq_one_letter_code
_entity_poly.pdbx_strand_id
1 'polypeptide(L)'
;MDFKQLENKFEKKKVNTFLVYQKGELTTEYYKTPECANNLYKINSITKSIVSLLIGIAIDKGYINDIHTSITEWIENVPGEKHD
;
A
#
# COMPACT_ATOMS: atom_id res chain seq x y z
N MET A 1 12.46 9.08 20.97
CA MET A 1 13.10 8.67 19.71
C MET A 1 13.98 9.83 19.28
N ASP A 2 15.29 9.61 19.07
CA ASP A 2 16.18 10.66 18.57
C ASP A 2 16.05 10.72 17.03
N PHE A 3 15.32 11.71 16.54
CA PHE A 3 15.04 11.85 15.11
C PHE A 3 16.31 12.10 14.29
N LYS A 4 17.31 12.79 14.86
CA LYS A 4 18.56 13.10 14.18
C LYS A 4 19.40 11.85 13.90
N GLN A 5 19.36 10.86 14.81
CA GLN A 5 19.95 9.55 14.56
C GLN A 5 19.22 8.76 13.46
N LEU A 6 17.93 9.02 13.28
CA LEU A 6 17.10 8.36 12.28
C LEU A 6 17.35 8.93 10.88
N GLU A 7 17.48 10.24 10.74
CA GLU A 7 17.84 10.93 9.49
C GLU A 7 19.15 10.37 8.91
N ASN A 8 20.19 10.25 9.75
CA ASN A 8 21.47 9.65 9.36
C ASN A 8 21.32 8.21 8.84
N LYS A 9 20.35 7.44 9.35
CA LYS A 9 20.06 6.08 8.85
C LYS A 9 19.30 6.13 7.53
N PHE A 10 18.37 7.08 7.37
CA PHE A 10 17.59 7.26 6.15
C PHE A 10 18.46 7.60 4.95
N GLU A 11 19.43 8.50 5.11
CA GLU A 11 20.39 8.83 4.06
C GLU A 11 21.17 7.58 3.61
N LYS A 12 21.73 6.84 4.57
CA LYS A 12 22.50 5.61 4.31
C LYS A 12 21.66 4.52 3.62
N LYS A 13 20.37 4.43 3.96
CA LYS A 13 19.43 3.45 3.39
C LYS A 13 18.72 3.96 2.13
N LYS A 14 19.06 5.17 1.65
CA LYS A 14 18.46 5.81 0.47
C LYS A 14 16.94 5.93 0.59
N VAL A 15 16.44 6.22 1.79
CA VAL A 15 15.02 6.55 1.99
C VAL A 15 14.77 7.90 1.33
N ASN A 16 13.74 7.98 0.50
CA ASN A 16 13.34 9.23 -0.16
C ASN A 16 12.39 10.05 0.71
N THR A 17 11.42 9.40 1.33
CA THR A 17 10.36 10.04 2.13
C THR A 17 10.01 9.14 3.33
N PHE A 18 9.80 9.74 4.50
CA PHE A 18 9.31 9.08 5.70
C PHE A 18 8.36 10.02 6.44
N LEU A 19 7.12 9.56 6.69
CA LEU A 19 6.08 10.36 7.33
C LEU A 19 5.49 9.58 8.50
N VAL A 20 5.20 10.27 9.60
CA VAL A 20 4.52 9.68 10.77
C VAL A 20 3.26 10.47 11.04
N TYR A 21 2.13 9.78 10.97
CA TYR A 21 0.84 10.30 11.40
C TYR A 21 0.48 9.72 12.75
N GLN A 22 0.05 10.56 13.69
CA GLN A 22 -0.49 10.15 14.99
C GLN A 22 -1.78 10.89 15.23
N LYS A 23 -2.85 10.15 15.56
CA LYS A 23 -4.19 10.73 15.79
C LYS A 23 -4.70 11.60 14.63
N GLY A 24 -4.33 11.25 13.39
CA GLY A 24 -4.70 11.98 12.19
C GLY A 24 -3.80 13.18 11.86
N GLU A 25 -2.85 13.54 12.72
CA GLU A 25 -1.93 14.66 12.49
C GLU A 25 -0.55 14.19 12.02
N LEU A 26 0.06 14.92 11.10
CA LEU A 26 1.44 14.69 10.66
C LEU A 26 2.40 15.21 11.74
N THR A 27 2.95 14.30 12.55
CA THR A 27 3.82 14.67 13.67
C THR A 27 5.30 14.73 13.28
N THR A 28 5.67 14.11 12.16
CA THR A 28 7.06 13.98 11.74
C THR A 28 7.14 13.74 10.24
N GLU A 29 8.06 14.43 9.58
CA GLU A 29 8.35 14.26 8.17
C GLU A 29 9.86 14.29 7.91
N TYR A 30 10.28 13.50 6.94
CA TYR A 30 11.62 13.54 6.36
C TYR A 30 11.48 13.40 4.86
N TYR A 31 12.16 14.29 4.15
CA TYR A 31 12.30 14.27 2.70
C TYR A 31 13.79 14.38 2.37
N LYS A 32 14.29 13.47 1.54
CA LYS A 32 15.70 13.47 1.14
C LYS A 32 16.09 14.74 0.39
N THR A 33 15.19 15.28 -0.41
CA THR A 33 15.31 16.57 -1.08
C THR A 33 13.95 17.29 -1.05
N PRO A 34 13.91 18.63 -1.19
CA PRO A 34 12.64 19.37 -1.23
C PRO A 34 11.66 18.86 -2.31
N GLU A 35 12.18 18.38 -3.45
CA GLU A 35 11.35 17.84 -4.54
C GLU A 35 10.66 16.53 -4.15
N CYS A 36 11.24 15.74 -3.24
CA CYS A 36 10.64 14.49 -2.77
C CYS A 36 9.26 14.70 -2.11
N ALA A 37 8.97 15.90 -1.61
CA ALA A 37 7.68 16.22 -1.00
C ALA A 37 6.53 16.24 -2.01
N ASN A 38 6.82 16.52 -3.29
CA ASN A 38 5.81 16.69 -4.33
C ASN A 38 5.86 15.59 -5.40
N ASN A 39 6.77 14.62 -5.28
CA ASN A 39 6.95 13.56 -6.25
C ASN A 39 6.08 12.33 -5.96
N LEU A 40 5.55 11.73 -7.03
CA LEU A 40 4.95 10.40 -6.96
C LEU A 40 6.02 9.32 -6.93
N TYR A 41 5.83 8.31 -6.08
CA TYR A 41 6.72 7.15 -5.97
C TYR A 41 6.01 5.86 -6.32
N LYS A 42 6.75 4.93 -6.94
CA LYS A 42 6.29 3.55 -7.12
C LYS A 42 6.25 2.85 -5.75
N ILE A 43 5.06 2.46 -5.32
CA ILE A 43 4.84 1.79 -4.03
C ILE A 43 4.85 0.26 -4.14
N ASN A 44 5.02 -0.28 -5.36
CA ASN A 44 5.12 -1.71 -5.66
C ASN A 44 4.01 -2.52 -4.97
N SER A 45 4.37 -3.56 -4.22
CA SER A 45 3.43 -4.46 -3.54
C SER A 45 2.47 -3.80 -2.55
N ILE A 46 2.71 -2.56 -2.11
CA ILE A 46 1.77 -1.81 -1.26
C ILE A 46 0.43 -1.60 -2.00
N THR A 47 0.42 -1.57 -3.34
CA THR A 47 -0.82 -1.49 -4.12
C THR A 47 -1.81 -2.61 -3.82
N LYS A 48 -1.34 -3.81 -3.44
CA LYS A 48 -2.20 -4.95 -3.08
C LYS A 48 -3.09 -4.65 -1.89
N SER A 49 -2.61 -3.91 -0.89
CA SER A 49 -3.44 -3.53 0.27
C SER A 49 -4.56 -2.59 -0.14
N ILE A 50 -4.31 -1.67 -1.08
CA ILE A 50 -5.33 -0.77 -1.62
C ILE A 50 -6.35 -1.57 -2.44
N VAL A 51 -5.90 -2.50 -3.28
CA VAL A 51 -6.81 -3.38 -4.03
C VAL A 51 -7.67 -4.23 -3.09
N SER A 52 -7.07 -4.82 -2.05
CA SER A 52 -7.81 -5.61 -1.04
C SER A 52 -8.84 -4.75 -0.30
N LEU A 53 -8.51 -3.50 0.03
CA LEU A 53 -9.47 -2.56 0.62
C LEU A 53 -10.65 -2.30 -0.33
N LEU A 54 -10.40 -2.11 -1.63
CA LEU A 54 -11.46 -1.93 -2.63
C LEU A 54 -12.34 -3.17 -2.77
N ILE A 55 -11.76 -4.37 -2.71
CA ILE A 55 -12.53 -5.63 -2.69
C ILE A 55 -13.42 -5.70 -1.45
N GLY A 56 -12.91 -5.34 -0.27
CA GLY A 56 -13.72 -5.28 0.96
C GLY A 56 -14.88 -4.29 0.85
N ILE A 57 -14.65 -3.10 0.28
CA ILE A 57 -15.71 -2.11 0.02
C ILE A 57 -16.75 -2.66 -0.98
N ALA A 58 -16.33 -3.44 -1.98
CA ALA A 58 -17.23 -4.03 -2.95
C ALA A 58 -18.11 -5.14 -2.33
N ILE A 59 -17.57 -5.92 -1.38
CA ILE A 59 -18.34 -6.86 -0.56
C ILE A 59 -19.35 -6.11 0.32
N ASP A 60 -18.91 -5.08 1.05
CA ASP A 60 -19.77 -4.27 1.94
C ASP A 60 -20.95 -3.63 1.20
N LYS A 61 -20.74 -3.23 -0.06
CA LYS A 61 -21.79 -2.66 -0.93
C LYS A 61 -22.66 -3.71 -1.66
N GLY A 62 -22.37 -5.00 -1.51
CA GLY A 62 -23.10 -6.08 -2.18
C GLY A 62 -22.80 -6.22 -3.68
N TYR A 63 -21.69 -5.65 -4.18
CA TYR A 63 -21.22 -5.92 -5.54
C TYR A 63 -20.53 -7.29 -5.66
N ILE A 64 -19.95 -7.77 -4.56
CA ILE A 64 -19.45 -9.13 -4.39
C ILE A 64 -20.25 -9.73 -3.24
N ASN A 65 -20.75 -10.96 -3.40
CA ASN A 65 -21.60 -11.56 -2.36
C ASN A 65 -20.80 -11.78 -1.06
N ASP A 66 -19.64 -12.44 -1.17
CA ASP A 66 -18.76 -12.75 -0.04
C ASP A 66 -17.37 -13.19 -0.51
N ILE A 67 -16.48 -13.51 0.44
CA ILE A 67 -15.10 -13.97 0.18
C ILE A 67 -15.00 -15.38 -0.43
N HIS A 68 -16.09 -16.15 -0.43
CA HIS A 68 -16.19 -17.48 -1.03
C HIS A 68 -16.76 -17.44 -2.46
N THR A 69 -17.11 -16.25 -2.96
CA THR A 69 -17.57 -16.05 -4.34
C THR A 69 -16.51 -16.59 -5.30
N SER A 70 -16.90 -17.55 -6.14
CA SER A 70 -15.99 -18.14 -7.11
C SER A 70 -15.55 -17.09 -8.12
N ILE A 71 -14.25 -17.06 -8.44
CA ILE A 71 -13.71 -16.19 -9.48
C ILE A 71 -14.30 -16.49 -10.88
N THR A 72 -14.83 -17.70 -11.06
CA THR A 72 -15.51 -18.11 -12.31
C THR A 72 -16.82 -17.36 -12.55
N GLU A 73 -17.41 -16.72 -11.55
CA GLU A 73 -18.57 -15.83 -11.71
C GLU A 73 -18.24 -14.63 -12.62
N TRP A 74 -16.96 -14.24 -12.67
CA TRP A 74 -16.52 -13.00 -13.33
C TRP A 74 -15.56 -13.26 -14.49
N ILE A 75 -14.80 -14.34 -14.43
CA ILE A 75 -13.82 -14.72 -15.43
C ILE A 75 -14.19 -16.10 -15.96
N GLU A 76 -14.71 -16.14 -17.18
CA GLU A 76 -14.98 -17.40 -17.88
C GLU A 76 -13.64 -18.08 -18.25
N ASN A 77 -13.55 -19.40 -18.07
CA ASN A 77 -12.37 -20.23 -18.40
C ASN A 77 -11.10 -19.93 -17.59
N VAL A 78 -11.21 -19.86 -16.27
CA VAL A 78 -10.06 -19.86 -15.37
C VAL A 78 -9.29 -21.17 -15.57
N PRO A 79 -8.01 -21.14 -16.02
CA PRO A 79 -7.23 -22.35 -16.22
C PRO A 79 -7.18 -23.14 -14.91
N GLY A 80 -7.40 -24.45 -14.98
CA GLY A 80 -7.29 -25.33 -13.82
C GLY A 80 -5.94 -25.17 -13.12
N GLU A 81 -5.92 -25.37 -11.80
CA GLU A 81 -4.67 -25.33 -11.03
C GLU A 81 -3.65 -26.27 -11.68
N LYS A 82 -2.43 -25.76 -11.86
CA LYS A 82 -1.31 -26.61 -12.24
C LYS A 82 -1.08 -27.56 -11.07
N HIS A 83 -1.41 -28.83 -11.25
CA HIS A 83 -0.97 -29.88 -10.36
C HIS A 83 0.53 -30.08 -10.61
N ASP A 84 1.35 -29.74 -9.61
CA ASP A 84 2.78 -30.11 -9.54
C ASP A 84 2.96 -31.58 -9.15
#